data_AF-A0A7X1IET5-F1
#
_entry.id   AF-A0A7X1IET5-F1
#
_cell.length_a   1.000
_cell.length_b   1.000
_cell.length_c   1.000
_cell.angle_alpha   90.00
_cell.angle_beta   90.00
_cell.angle_gamma   90.00
#
_symmetry.space_group_name_H-M   'P 1'
#
loop_
_entity.id
_entity.type
_entity.pdbx_description
1 polymer ?
#
loop_
_entity_poly.entity_id
_entity_poly.type
_entity_poly.pdbx_seq_one_letter_code
_entity_poly.pdbx_strand_id
1 'polypeptide(L)'
;MKTNLPPGWRLDDPNDPQTLVWEERRGPWLLRATCPLWAPYEGPGKVSVLLKGPDDEAAGGVPVDALRTFPLREVKAQARSLLARVKEDLALSEVWGTPFDDLPQRCRHDADYAVWAVAWMLINRISKTSPVKALTERTGLAQSTVSTRIAKLRKAGLIDDDNQITARCQAILEARAAALFDDQEGN
;
A
#
# COMPACT_ATOMS: atom_id res chain seq x y z
N MET A 1 8.33 -1.39 5.74
CA MET A 1 7.13 -0.77 5.15
C MET A 1 6.32 -0.02 6.20
N LYS A 2 6.22 1.31 6.12
CA LYS A 2 5.16 2.05 6.83
C LYS A 2 3.91 2.02 5.95
N THR A 3 3.08 1.00 6.13
CA THR A 3 1.82 0.89 5.39
C THR A 3 0.88 1.97 5.91
N ASN A 4 0.58 2.99 5.10
CA ASN A 4 -0.41 4.02 5.44
C ASN A 4 -1.81 3.40 5.42
N LEU A 5 -2.16 2.74 6.52
CA LEU A 5 -3.41 2.03 6.74
C LEU A 5 -4.45 2.98 7.38
N PRO A 6 -5.75 2.85 7.03
CA PRO A 6 -6.80 3.63 7.68
C PRO A 6 -6.86 3.36 9.20
N PRO A 7 -7.47 4.25 9.99
CA PRO A 7 -7.58 4.07 11.43
C PRO A 7 -8.17 2.70 11.82
N GLY A 8 -7.57 2.07 12.83
CA GLY A 8 -7.96 0.75 13.32
C GLY A 8 -7.39 -0.43 12.52
N TRP A 9 -6.84 -0.20 11.31
CA TRP A 9 -6.19 -1.25 10.52
C TRP A 9 -4.70 -1.38 10.85
N ARG A 10 -4.24 -2.61 10.98
CA ARG A 10 -2.83 -2.98 11.14
C ARG A 10 -2.54 -4.32 10.46
N LEU A 11 -1.27 -4.58 10.18
CA LEU A 11 -0.81 -5.94 9.90
C LEU A 11 -0.81 -6.72 11.22
N ASP A 12 -1.16 -8.01 11.18
CA ASP A 12 -1.14 -8.84 12.40
C ASP A 12 0.29 -9.09 12.86
N ASP A 13 1.16 -9.44 11.92
CA ASP A 13 2.61 -9.48 12.08
C ASP A 13 3.25 -8.52 11.04
N PRO A 14 4.01 -7.49 11.47
CA PRO A 14 4.74 -6.60 10.57
C PRO A 14 5.84 -7.30 9.75
N ASN A 15 6.36 -8.43 10.23
CA ASN A 15 7.45 -9.18 9.61
C ASN A 15 6.96 -10.32 8.70
N ASP A 16 5.72 -10.78 8.90
CA ASP A 16 5.05 -11.74 8.03
C ASP A 16 3.63 -11.25 7.72
N PRO A 17 3.48 -10.38 6.70
CA PRO A 17 2.20 -9.76 6.38
C PRO A 17 1.31 -10.79 5.67
N GLN A 18 0.77 -11.77 6.40
CA GLN A 18 -0.23 -12.72 5.90
C GLN A 18 -1.65 -12.23 6.16
N THR A 19 -1.81 -11.30 7.10
CA THR A 19 -3.11 -10.95 7.66
C THR A 19 -3.21 -9.47 7.99
N LEU A 20 -4.27 -8.82 7.50
CA LEU A 20 -4.71 -7.51 7.95
C LEU A 20 -5.75 -7.67 9.06
N VAL A 21 -5.59 -6.90 10.12
CA VAL A 21 -6.50 -6.87 11.27
C VAL A 21 -7.06 -5.47 11.42
N TRP A 22 -8.37 -5.38 11.57
CA TRP A 22 -9.05 -4.16 12.00
C TRP A 22 -9.64 -4.35 13.39
N GLU A 23 -9.42 -3.39 14.28
CA GLU A 23 -9.91 -3.41 15.65
C GLU A 23 -10.58 -2.07 16.03
N GLU A 24 -11.76 -2.14 16.64
CA GLU A 24 -12.44 -0.98 17.23
C GLU A 24 -13.12 -1.35 18.55
N ARG A 25 -12.94 -0.49 19.56
CA ARG A 25 -13.58 -0.64 20.87
C ARG A 25 -14.80 0.28 20.99
N ARG A 26 -15.94 -0.28 21.37
CA ARG A 26 -17.20 0.42 21.68
C ARG A 26 -17.65 0.01 23.08
N GLY A 27 -17.34 0.84 24.08
CA GLY A 27 -17.57 0.51 25.49
C GLY A 27 -16.79 -0.74 25.93
N PRO A 28 -17.44 -1.76 26.50
CA PRO A 28 -16.77 -3.00 26.90
C PRO A 28 -16.53 -3.95 25.72
N TRP A 29 -17.03 -3.65 24.52
CA TRP A 29 -16.94 -4.54 23.36
C TRP A 29 -15.77 -4.18 22.45
N LEU A 30 -15.00 -5.18 22.03
CA LEU A 30 -13.99 -5.09 20.99
C LEU A 30 -14.46 -5.87 19.77
N LEU A 31 -14.57 -5.20 18.62
CA LEU A 31 -14.76 -5.85 17.34
C LEU A 31 -13.41 -6.02 16.67
N ARG A 32 -13.09 -7.26 16.27
CA ARG A 32 -11.90 -7.61 15.49
C ARG A 32 -12.32 -8.23 14.17
N ALA A 33 -11.92 -7.62 13.06
CA ALA A 33 -12.07 -8.18 11.72
C ALA A 33 -10.69 -8.64 11.21
N THR A 34 -10.59 -9.89 10.80
CA THR A 34 -9.35 -10.52 10.33
C THR A 34 -9.48 -10.82 8.84
N CYS A 35 -8.54 -10.32 8.05
CA CYS A 35 -8.54 -10.38 6.60
C CYS A 35 -7.25 -11.06 6.13
N PRO A 36 -7.27 -12.38 5.86
CA PRO A 36 -6.12 -13.06 5.27
C PRO A 36 -5.85 -12.47 3.89
N LEU A 37 -4.61 -12.07 3.63
CA LEU A 37 -4.24 -11.40 2.39
C LEU A 37 -4.39 -12.32 1.19
N TRP A 38 -4.16 -13.62 1.32
CA TRP A 38 -4.20 -14.57 0.20
C TRP A 38 -5.53 -15.31 0.08
N ALA A 39 -6.54 -14.92 0.86
CA ALA A 39 -7.85 -15.53 0.75
C ALA A 39 -8.48 -15.30 -0.64
N PRO A 40 -9.24 -16.29 -1.16
CA PRO A 40 -9.93 -16.18 -2.45
C PRO A 40 -11.16 -15.26 -2.42
N TYR A 41 -11.43 -14.58 -1.28
CA TYR A 41 -12.58 -13.70 -1.09
C TYR A 41 -12.14 -12.28 -0.69
N GLU A 42 -12.98 -11.30 -1.06
CA GLU A 42 -12.68 -9.88 -0.91
C GLU A 42 -13.36 -9.28 0.34
N GLY A 43 -12.96 -9.74 1.52
CA GLY A 43 -13.49 -9.27 2.80
C GLY A 43 -12.90 -9.98 4.02
N PRO A 44 -13.40 -9.67 5.23
CA PRO A 44 -12.94 -10.34 6.44
C PRO A 44 -13.23 -11.84 6.40
N GLY A 45 -12.20 -12.66 6.59
CA GLY A 45 -12.33 -14.11 6.72
C GLY A 45 -12.89 -14.53 8.07
N LYS A 46 -12.72 -13.66 9.08
CA LYS A 46 -13.29 -13.83 10.41
C LYS A 46 -13.65 -12.46 10.98
N VAL A 47 -14.81 -12.38 11.61
CA VAL A 47 -15.21 -11.26 12.46
C VAL A 47 -15.48 -11.82 13.85
N SER A 48 -14.91 -11.20 14.88
CA SER A 48 -15.04 -11.62 16.27
C SER A 48 -15.41 -10.43 17.14
N VAL A 49 -16.41 -10.60 17.98
CA VAL A 49 -16.80 -9.63 19.00
C VAL A 49 -16.40 -10.21 20.34
N LEU A 50 -15.60 -9.47 21.09
CA LEU A 50 -15.08 -9.86 22.39
C LEU A 50 -15.57 -8.87 23.43
N LEU A 51 -15.92 -9.34 24.62
CA LEU A 51 -15.96 -8.48 25.79
C LEU A 51 -14.51 -8.24 26.22
N LYS A 52 -14.12 -7.01 26.53
CA LYS A 52 -12.80 -6.65 27.04
C LYS A 52 -12.97 -5.80 28.29
N GLY A 53 -12.98 -6.46 29.45
CA GLY A 53 -13.20 -5.89 30.79
C GLY A 53 -12.41 -6.67 31.86
N PRO A 54 -12.37 -6.18 33.11
CA PRO A 54 -11.62 -6.84 34.19
C PRO A 54 -12.14 -8.23 34.57
N ASP A 55 -13.41 -8.52 34.26
CA ASP A 55 -14.02 -9.85 34.41
C ASP A 55 -14.24 -10.45 33.01
N ASP A 56 -13.25 -11.15 32.48
CA ASP A 56 -13.30 -11.88 31.20
C ASP A 56 -14.18 -13.17 31.30
N GLU A 57 -15.35 -13.06 31.93
CA GLU A 57 -16.39 -14.09 31.99
C GLU A 57 -17.77 -13.50 31.71
N ALA A 58 -18.00 -12.98 30.51
CA ALA A 58 -19.37 -12.81 30.01
C ALA A 58 -19.82 -14.08 29.30
N ALA A 59 -20.26 -15.08 30.08
CA ALA A 59 -21.06 -16.19 29.58
C ALA A 59 -22.48 -15.69 29.25
N GLY A 60 -22.60 -14.94 28.16
CA GLY A 60 -23.85 -14.39 27.67
C GLY A 60 -23.63 -13.84 26.28
N GLY A 61 -24.44 -14.29 25.32
CA GLY A 61 -24.29 -13.92 23.91
C GLY A 61 -24.24 -12.41 23.70
N VAL A 62 -23.67 -11.98 22.56
CA VAL A 62 -23.54 -10.57 22.23
C VAL A 62 -24.93 -9.95 21.99
N PRO A 63 -25.33 -8.88 22.70
CA PRO A 63 -26.60 -8.21 22.46
C PRO A 63 -26.70 -7.65 21.04
N VAL A 64 -27.87 -7.79 20.40
CA VAL A 64 -28.09 -7.29 19.03
C VAL A 64 -27.86 -5.79 18.92
N ASP A 65 -28.23 -5.02 19.95
CA ASP A 65 -28.02 -3.57 19.96
C ASP A 65 -26.53 -3.21 20.01
N ALA A 66 -25.70 -4.02 20.68
CA ALA A 66 -24.25 -3.84 20.65
C ALA A 66 -23.69 -4.08 19.23
N LEU A 67 -24.17 -5.12 18.53
CA LEU A 67 -23.78 -5.39 17.14
C LEU A 67 -24.13 -4.24 16.19
N ARG A 68 -25.27 -3.58 16.40
CA ARG A 68 -25.72 -2.44 15.57
C ARG A 68 -24.88 -1.18 15.74
N THR A 69 -24.10 -1.06 16.81
CA THR A 69 -23.20 0.09 17.02
C THR A 69 -21.94 0.04 16.15
N PHE A 70 -21.61 -1.13 15.59
CA PHE A 70 -20.41 -1.31 14.81
C PHE A 70 -20.64 -1.06 13.31
N PRO A 71 -19.70 -0.38 12.62
CA PRO A 71 -19.84 -0.03 11.20
C PRO A 71 -19.48 -1.19 10.26
N LEU A 72 -20.11 -2.36 10.42
CA LEU A 72 -19.75 -3.61 9.70
C LEU A 72 -19.72 -3.47 8.17
N ARG A 73 -20.65 -2.67 7.61
CA ARG A 73 -20.69 -2.41 6.17
C ARG A 73 -19.48 -1.61 5.69
N GLU A 74 -19.06 -0.61 6.46
CA GLU A 74 -17.89 0.22 6.15
C GLU A 74 -16.62 -0.61 6.30
N VAL A 75 -16.51 -1.41 7.37
CA VAL A 75 -15.38 -2.33 7.58
C VAL A 75 -15.24 -3.30 6.41
N LYS A 76 -16.34 -3.88 5.92
CA LYS A 76 -16.32 -4.76 4.74
C LYS A 76 -15.86 -4.03 3.47
N ALA A 77 -16.33 -2.80 3.25
CA ALA A 77 -15.92 -1.99 2.09
C ALA A 77 -14.44 -1.58 2.15
N GLN A 78 -13.98 -1.18 3.34
CA GLN A 78 -12.57 -0.86 3.58
C GLN A 78 -11.68 -2.10 3.42
N ALA A 79 -12.08 -3.25 3.98
CA ALA A 79 -11.36 -4.52 3.85
C ALA A 79 -11.15 -4.90 2.38
N ARG A 80 -12.20 -4.82 1.56
CA ARG A 80 -12.13 -5.09 0.12
C ARG A 80 -11.13 -4.19 -0.59
N SER A 81 -11.21 -2.88 -0.35
CA SER A 81 -10.31 -1.91 -0.97
C SER A 81 -8.85 -2.09 -0.51
N LEU A 82 -8.64 -2.40 0.77
CA LEU A 82 -7.31 -2.62 1.34
C LEU A 82 -6.68 -3.93 0.87
N LEU A 83 -7.46 -5.02 0.81
CA LEU A 83 -6.98 -6.30 0.30
C LEU A 83 -6.53 -6.19 -1.16
N ALA A 84 -7.31 -5.52 -2.00
CA ALA A 84 -6.93 -5.28 -3.39
C ALA A 84 -5.61 -4.48 -3.47
N ARG A 85 -5.52 -3.37 -2.72
CA ARG A 85 -4.33 -2.52 -2.67
C ARG A 85 -3.10 -3.26 -2.14
N VAL A 86 -3.22 -4.06 -1.09
CA VAL A 86 -2.08 -4.76 -0.49
C VAL A 86 -1.64 -5.96 -1.32
N LYS A 87 -2.56 -6.72 -1.91
CA LYS A 87 -2.22 -7.78 -2.88
C LYS A 87 -1.47 -7.19 -4.07
N GLU A 88 -1.91 -6.05 -4.58
CA GLU A 88 -1.25 -5.35 -5.67
C GLU A 88 0.10 -4.78 -5.23
N ASP A 89 0.19 -4.12 -4.07
CA ASP A 89 1.48 -3.65 -3.51
C ASP A 89 2.48 -4.81 -3.35
N LEU A 90 2.05 -5.99 -2.87
CA LEU A 90 2.88 -7.19 -2.70
C LEU A 90 3.34 -7.76 -4.04
N ALA A 91 2.42 -7.97 -4.98
CA ALA A 91 2.75 -8.45 -6.32
C ALA A 91 3.70 -7.49 -7.05
N LEU A 92 3.52 -6.19 -6.87
CA LEU A 92 4.42 -5.19 -7.42
C LEU A 92 5.78 -5.18 -6.73
N SER A 93 5.82 -5.50 -5.42
CA SER A 93 7.08 -5.57 -4.69
C SER A 93 7.91 -6.80 -5.07
N GLU A 94 7.27 -7.90 -5.44
CA GLU A 94 7.94 -9.08 -5.97
C GLU A 94 8.63 -8.81 -7.31
N VAL A 95 8.01 -8.01 -8.18
CA VAL A 95 8.53 -7.71 -9.53
C VAL A 95 9.51 -6.52 -9.52
N TRP A 96 9.25 -5.49 -8.70
CA TRP A 96 9.98 -4.21 -8.73
C TRP A 96 10.67 -3.84 -7.40
N GLY A 97 10.71 -4.74 -6.42
CA GLY A 97 11.35 -4.50 -5.12
C GLY A 97 10.54 -3.56 -4.21
N THR A 98 11.16 -2.54 -3.64
CA THR A 98 10.49 -1.54 -2.79
C THR A 98 10.39 -0.19 -3.53
N PRO A 99 9.61 -0.09 -4.63
CA PRO A 99 9.68 1.02 -5.58
C PRO A 99 9.26 2.38 -5.01
N PHE A 100 8.66 2.41 -3.81
CA PHE A 100 8.28 3.63 -3.11
C PHE A 100 9.23 4.03 -1.98
N ASP A 101 9.93 3.07 -1.37
CA ASP A 101 10.81 3.33 -0.22
C ASP A 101 12.16 3.91 -0.68
N ASP A 102 12.62 3.52 -1.88
CA ASP A 102 13.92 3.93 -2.45
C ASP A 102 13.81 5.06 -3.49
N LEU A 103 12.72 5.83 -3.47
CA LEU A 103 12.54 6.91 -4.42
C LEU A 103 13.56 8.04 -4.18
N PRO A 104 14.32 8.46 -5.22
CA PRO A 104 15.25 9.57 -5.10
C PRO A 104 14.55 10.84 -4.60
N GLN A 105 14.98 11.32 -3.42
CA GLN A 105 14.48 12.57 -2.84
C GLN A 105 14.91 13.79 -3.67
N ARG A 106 16.00 13.69 -4.41
CA ARG A 106 16.45 14.67 -5.40
C ARG A 106 16.76 13.95 -6.71
N CYS A 107 16.11 14.35 -7.79
CA CYS A 107 16.39 13.81 -9.12
C CYS A 107 17.45 14.69 -9.80
N ARG A 108 18.65 14.15 -10.02
CA ARG A 108 19.77 14.84 -10.68
C ARG A 108 20.00 14.31 -12.10
N HIS A 109 19.67 13.05 -12.34
CA HIS A 109 19.91 12.37 -13.60
C HIS A 109 18.63 11.74 -14.15
N ASP A 110 18.60 11.45 -15.44
CA ASP A 110 17.48 10.76 -16.11
C ASP A 110 17.17 9.42 -15.44
N ALA A 111 18.19 8.74 -14.89
CA ALA A 111 18.02 7.49 -14.17
C ALA A 111 17.25 7.64 -12.85
N ASP A 112 17.27 8.82 -12.21
CA ASP A 112 16.43 9.07 -11.03
C ASP A 112 14.98 9.27 -11.44
N TYR A 113 14.76 9.91 -12.59
CA TYR A 113 13.44 10.06 -13.17
C TYR A 113 12.89 8.72 -13.66
N ALA A 114 13.72 7.81 -14.17
CA ALA A 114 13.29 6.47 -14.56
C ALA A 114 12.74 5.66 -13.37
N VAL A 115 13.36 5.74 -12.19
CA VAL A 115 12.82 5.12 -10.96
C VAL A 115 11.47 5.75 -10.58
N TRP A 116 11.35 7.07 -10.71
CA TRP A 116 10.08 7.78 -10.51
C TRP A 116 9.00 7.37 -11.52
N ALA A 117 9.36 7.01 -12.76
CA ALA A 117 8.43 6.52 -13.77
C ALA A 117 7.81 5.17 -13.41
N VAL A 118 8.62 4.25 -12.86
CA VAL A 118 8.10 3.00 -12.31
C VAL A 118 7.12 3.29 -11.18
N ALA A 119 7.50 4.07 -10.17
CA ALA A 119 6.60 4.41 -9.08
C ALA A 119 5.31 5.11 -9.53
N TRP A 120 5.38 5.95 -10.56
CA TRP A 120 4.20 6.58 -11.16
C TRP A 120 3.28 5.56 -11.85
N MET A 121 3.83 4.68 -12.69
CA MET A 121 3.05 3.60 -13.31
C MET A 121 2.34 2.75 -12.25
N LEU A 122 3.07 2.37 -11.21
CA LEU A 122 2.57 1.52 -10.14
C LEU A 122 1.47 2.21 -9.31
N ILE A 123 1.67 3.46 -8.89
CA ILE A 123 0.67 4.15 -8.08
C ILE A 123 -0.63 4.37 -8.85
N ASN A 124 -0.58 4.50 -10.19
CA ASN A 124 -1.78 4.65 -11.01
C ASN A 124 -2.62 3.37 -11.06
N ARG A 125 -2.00 2.19 -10.92
CA ARG A 125 -2.72 0.92 -10.85
C ARG A 125 -3.46 0.78 -9.50
N ILE A 126 -2.79 1.16 -8.42
CA ILE A 126 -3.29 1.03 -7.04
C ILE A 126 -4.27 2.15 -6.65
N SER A 127 -4.03 3.39 -7.09
CA SER A 127 -4.77 4.59 -6.68
C SER A 127 -5.33 5.35 -7.87
N LYS A 128 -6.28 4.72 -8.57
CA LYS A 128 -6.86 5.22 -9.83
C LYS A 128 -7.46 6.63 -9.72
N THR A 129 -8.03 7.00 -8.58
CA THR A 129 -8.73 8.28 -8.40
C THR A 129 -7.83 9.42 -7.92
N SER A 130 -6.71 9.13 -7.26
CA SER A 130 -5.85 10.17 -6.66
C SER A 130 -4.37 9.76 -6.56
N PRO A 131 -3.71 9.43 -7.70
CA PRO A 131 -2.35 8.89 -7.71
C PRO A 131 -1.31 9.89 -7.17
N VAL A 132 -1.48 11.18 -7.46
CA VAL A 132 -0.59 12.25 -6.96
C VAL A 132 -0.66 12.36 -5.44
N LYS A 133 -1.88 12.32 -4.87
CA LYS A 133 -2.09 12.35 -3.42
C LYS A 133 -1.45 11.11 -2.76
N ALA A 134 -1.66 9.94 -3.35
CA ALA A 134 -1.08 8.70 -2.85
C ALA A 134 0.45 8.71 -2.86
N LEU A 135 1.09 9.27 -3.89
CA LEU A 135 2.56 9.47 -3.89
C LEU A 135 3.03 10.49 -2.87
N THR A 136 2.28 11.58 -2.69
CA THR A 136 2.58 12.60 -1.67
C THR A 136 2.60 11.98 -0.28
N GLU A 137 1.59 11.17 0.05
CA GLU A 137 1.49 10.46 1.33
C GLU A 137 2.61 9.43 1.53
N ARG A 138 2.99 8.69 0.48
CA ARG A 138 4.05 7.67 0.57
C ARG A 138 5.45 8.27 0.66
N THR A 139 5.72 9.35 -0.06
CA THR A 139 7.07 9.95 -0.16
C THR A 139 7.31 11.07 0.85
N GLY A 140 6.26 11.63 1.45
CA GLY A 140 6.32 12.81 2.30
C GLY A 140 6.64 14.11 1.55
N LEU A 141 6.75 14.07 0.22
CA LEU A 141 7.05 15.23 -0.61
C LEU A 141 5.81 16.11 -0.81
N ALA A 142 6.03 17.41 -1.02
CA ALA A 142 4.94 18.31 -1.38
C ALA A 142 4.30 17.92 -2.72
N GLN A 143 2.98 18.07 -2.82
CA GLN A 143 2.20 17.77 -4.03
C GLN A 143 2.76 18.47 -5.29
N SER A 144 3.20 19.73 -5.15
CA SER A 144 3.83 20.48 -6.26
C SER A 144 5.10 19.79 -6.78
N THR A 145 5.92 19.25 -5.89
CA THR A 145 7.16 18.55 -6.23
C THR A 145 6.87 17.25 -6.99
N VAL A 146 5.88 16.48 -6.51
CA VAL A 146 5.43 15.25 -7.15
C VAL A 146 4.90 15.56 -8.57
N SER A 147 4.00 16.54 -8.70
CA SER A 147 3.45 16.95 -9.99
C SER A 147 4.52 17.43 -10.98
N THR A 148 5.50 18.23 -10.53
CA THR A 148 6.62 18.65 -11.38
C THR A 148 7.47 17.48 -11.86
N ARG A 149 7.72 16.49 -11.00
CA ARG A 149 8.45 15.27 -11.41
C ARG A 149 7.67 14.53 -12.48
N ILE A 150 6.38 14.27 -12.27
CA ILE A 150 5.53 13.58 -13.25
C ILE A 150 5.50 14.31 -14.60
N ALA A 151 5.38 15.64 -14.59
CA ALA A 151 5.44 16.43 -15.82
C ALA A 151 6.78 16.26 -16.55
N LYS A 152 7.90 16.17 -15.82
CA LYS A 152 9.22 15.88 -16.40
C LYS A 152 9.30 14.45 -16.95
N LEU A 153 8.73 13.45 -16.27
CA LEU A 153 8.70 12.07 -16.76
C LEU A 153 8.06 11.99 -18.15
N ARG A 154 6.88 12.62 -18.28
CA ARG A 154 6.12 12.65 -19.54
C ARG A 154 6.90 13.42 -20.62
N LYS A 155 7.45 14.59 -20.28
CA LYS A 155 8.26 15.39 -21.22
C LYS A 155 9.52 14.64 -21.70
N ALA A 156 10.13 13.82 -20.84
CA ALA A 156 11.30 13.02 -21.15
C ALA A 156 10.97 11.73 -21.91
N GLY A 157 9.68 11.45 -22.17
CA GLY A 157 9.24 10.22 -22.84
C GLY A 157 9.51 8.96 -22.02
N LEU A 158 9.58 9.07 -20.69
CA LEU A 158 9.79 7.92 -19.80
C LEU A 158 8.48 7.20 -19.47
N ILE A 159 7.36 7.91 -19.62
CA ILE A 159 6.01 7.36 -19.51
C ILE A 159 5.20 7.76 -20.75
N ASP A 160 4.26 6.90 -21.15
CA ASP A 160 3.29 7.19 -22.21
C ASP A 160 2.02 7.87 -21.67
N ASP A 161 1.04 8.08 -22.56
CA ASP A 161 -0.24 8.71 -22.23
C ASP A 161 -1.10 7.84 -21.29
N ASP A 162 -0.91 6.51 -21.33
CA ASP A 162 -1.53 5.53 -20.44
C ASP A 162 -0.76 5.33 -19.12
N ASN A 163 0.25 6.18 -18.87
CA ASN A 163 1.13 6.15 -17.70
C ASN A 163 1.91 4.84 -17.54
N GLN A 164 2.14 4.09 -18.62
CA GLN A 164 3.06 2.96 -18.64
C GLN A 164 4.48 3.46 -18.89
N ILE A 165 5.47 2.74 -18.35
CA ILE A 165 6.88 3.02 -18.66
C ILE A 165 7.16 2.69 -20.13
N THR A 166 7.98 3.51 -20.77
CA THR A 166 8.38 3.28 -22.17
C THR A 166 9.62 2.41 -22.29
N ALA A 167 9.91 1.91 -23.49
CA ALA A 167 11.17 1.21 -23.78
C ALA A 167 12.41 2.06 -23.45
N ARG A 168 12.32 3.39 -23.60
CA ARG A 168 13.39 4.31 -23.20
C ARG A 168 13.63 4.26 -21.69
N CYS A 169 12.56 4.30 -20.89
CA CYS A 169 12.68 4.19 -19.45
C CYS A 169 13.32 2.86 -19.04
N GLN A 170 12.88 1.77 -19.67
CA GLN A 170 13.42 0.44 -19.42
C GLN A 170 14.92 0.35 -19.72
N ALA A 171 15.37 0.86 -20.88
CA ALA A 171 16.79 0.89 -21.24
C ALA A 171 17.65 1.68 -20.22
N ILE A 172 17.13 2.78 -19.67
CA ILE A 172 17.84 3.56 -18.64
C ILE A 172 17.96 2.76 -17.33
N LEU A 173 16.91 2.04 -16.94
CA LEU A 173 16.92 1.19 -15.74
C LEU A 173 17.89 0.01 -15.89
N GLU A 174 17.88 -0.65 -17.05
CA GLU A 174 18.80 -1.75 -17.37
C GLU A 174 20.26 -1.28 -17.37
N ALA A 175 20.56 -0.14 -17.99
CA ALA A 175 21.90 0.44 -17.98
C ALA A 175 22.38 0.79 -16.56
N ARG A 176 21.49 1.30 -15.70
CA ARG A 176 21.80 1.57 -14.28
C ARG A 176 22.05 0.29 -13.50
N ALA A 177 21.27 -0.76 -13.75
CA ALA A 177 21.46 -2.05 -13.11
C ALA A 177 22.81 -2.66 -13.50
N ALA A 178 23.14 -2.68 -14.80
CA ALA A 178 24.42 -3.20 -15.30
C ALA A 178 25.63 -2.47 -14.68
N ALA A 179 25.58 -1.14 -14.59
CA ALA A 179 26.64 -0.35 -13.97
C ALA A 179 26.88 -0.67 -12.48
N LEU A 180 25.84 -1.08 -11.75
CA LEU A 180 25.97 -1.49 -10.35
C LEU A 180 26.66 -2.86 -10.20
N PHE A 181 26.57 -3.73 -11.21
CA PHE A 181 27.23 -5.04 -11.21
C PHE A 181 28.73 -4.92 -11.58
N ASP A 182 29.08 -4.08 -12.55
CA ASP A 182 30.47 -3.86 -12.94
C ASP A 182 31.33 -3.26 -11.79
N ASP A 183 30.74 -2.39 -10.96
CA ASP A 183 31.40 -1.82 -9.78
C ASP A 183 31.63 -2.86 -8.65
N GLN A 184 30.97 -4.02 -8.67
CA GLN A 184 31.12 -5.07 -7.64
C GLN A 184 32.17 -6.14 -7.99
N GLU A 185 32.53 -6.33 -9.26
CA GLU A 185 33.58 -7.27 -9.68
C GLU A 185 34.99 -6.64 -9.70
N GLY A 186 35.08 -5.33 -9.50
CA GLY A 186 36.34 -4.55 -9.55
C GLY A 186 37.09 -4.36 -8.23
N ASN A 187 36.86 -5.19 -7.20
CA ASN A 187 37.51 -5.05 -5.87
C ASN A 187 38.16 -6.34 -5.36
#